data_AF-A0A661T5Z0-F1
#
_entry.id   AF-A0A661T5Z0-F1
#
_cell.length_a   1.000
_cell.length_b   1.000
_cell.length_c   1.000
_cell.angle_alpha   90.00
_cell.angle_beta   90.00
_cell.angle_gamma   90.00
#
_symmetry.space_group_name_H-M   'P 1'
#
loop_
_entity.id
_entity.type
_entity.pdbx_description
1 polymer ?
#
loop_
_entity_poly.entity_id
_entity_poly.type
_entity_poly.pdbx_seq_one_letter_code
_entity_poly.pdbx_strand_id
1 'polypeptide(L)' 'MRNLIGSRDFSADDFSRLLFLMEKYGGLDYTRRQAAGHVASAKNALAVFGSCESKNILLQVAEFALSRKS' A
#
# COMPACT_ATOMS: atom_id res chain seq x y z
N MET A 1 -0.46 14.33 -17.30
CA MET A 1 -1.26 13.34 -16.56
C MET A 1 -2.69 13.20 -17.11
N ARG A 2 -3.45 14.29 -17.31
CA ARG A 2 -4.84 14.24 -17.84
C ARG A 2 -5.02 13.54 -19.21
N ASN A 3 -3.96 13.43 -20.00
CA ASN A 3 -4.00 12.74 -21.30
C ASN A 3 -3.48 11.29 -21.25
N LEU A 4 -2.96 10.83 -20.10
CA LEU A 4 -2.42 9.47 -19.91
C LEU A 4 -3.42 8.60 -19.15
N ILE A 5 -3.92 9.10 -18.01
CA ILE A 5 -4.94 8.44 -17.20
C ILE A 5 -6.30 8.96 -17.71
N GLY A 6 -7.03 8.10 -18.42
CA GLY A 6 -8.31 8.44 -19.06
C GLY A 6 -8.31 8.31 -20.60
N SER A 7 -7.18 7.94 -21.21
CA SER A 7 -7.15 7.53 -22.62
C SER A 7 -7.97 6.25 -22.81
N ARG A 8 -8.82 6.19 -23.86
CA ARG A 8 -9.54 4.96 -24.24
C ARG A 8 -8.59 3.91 -24.82
N ASP A 9 -7.54 4.36 -25.50
CA ASP A 9 -6.54 3.52 -26.15
C ASP A 9 -5.26 3.46 -25.31
N PHE A 10 -5.41 3.09 -24.03
CA PHE A 10 -4.27 3.01 -23.11
C PHE A 10 -3.35 1.84 -23.48
N SER A 11 -2.10 2.14 -23.83
CA SER A 11 -1.12 1.17 -24.31
C SER A 11 -0.15 0.68 -23.22
N ALA A 12 0.64 -0.35 -23.53
CA ALA A 12 1.73 -0.81 -22.66
C ALA A 12 2.83 0.25 -22.48
N ASP A 13 3.07 1.09 -23.50
CA ASP A 13 4.01 2.19 -23.43
C ASP A 13 3.49 3.30 -22.50
N ASP A 14 2.17 3.57 -22.54
CA ASP A 14 1.54 4.50 -21.61
C ASP A 14 1.64 4.01 -20.17
N PHE A 15 1.47 2.70 -19.94
CA PHE A 15 1.67 2.08 -18.63
C PHE A 15 3.12 2.23 -18.14
N SER A 16 4.10 1.92 -18.99
CA SER A 16 5.52 2.06 -18.66
C SER A 16 5.88 3.52 -18.34
N ARG A 17 5.31 4.47 -19.10
CA ARG A 17 5.46 5.91 -18.85
C ARG A 17 4.79 6.33 -17.55
N LEU A 18 3.62 5.79 -17.22
CA LEU A 18 2.94 6.05 -15.96
C LEU A 18 3.77 5.56 -14.77
N LEU A 19 4.28 4.32 -14.83
CA LEU A 19 5.17 3.76 -13.81
C LEU A 19 6.40 4.63 -13.60
N PHE A 20 7.06 5.05 -14.68
CA PHE A 20 8.20 5.97 -14.58
C PHE A 20 7.84 7.28 -13.88
N LEU A 21 6.67 7.87 -14.18
CA LEU A 21 6.22 9.09 -13.51
C LEU A 21 5.92 8.84 -12.02
N MET A 22 5.30 7.70 -11.68
CA MET A 22 5.01 7.32 -10.30
C MET A 22 6.29 7.10 -9.48
N GLU A 23 7.33 6.54 -10.09
CA GLU A 23 8.65 6.39 -9.47
C GLU A 23 9.36 7.75 -9.35
N LYS A 24 9.44 8.51 -10.44
CA LYS A 24 10.14 9.79 -10.50
C LYS A 24 9.61 10.80 -9.47
N TYR A 25 8.30 10.85 -9.28
CA TYR A 25 7.68 11.76 -8.30
C TYR A 25 7.45 11.10 -6.94
N GLY A 26 7.96 9.89 -6.72
CA GLY A 26 7.93 9.23 -5.40
C GLY A 26 6.54 8.73 -4.97
N GLY A 27 5.59 8.60 -5.89
CA GLY A 27 4.24 8.12 -5.61
C GLY A 27 4.24 6.70 -5.02
N LEU A 28 5.08 5.80 -5.56
CA LEU A 28 5.20 4.44 -5.04
C LEU A 28 5.75 4.41 -3.61
N ASP A 29 6.78 5.19 -3.34
CA ASP A 29 7.40 5.23 -2.02
C ASP A 29 6.47 5.90 -0.98
N TYR A 30 5.82 7.00 -1.37
CA TYR A 30 4.78 7.63 -0.55
C TYR A 30 3.69 6.63 -0.16
N THR A 31 3.15 5.89 -1.12
CA THR A 31 2.10 4.90 -0.85
C THR A 31 2.60 3.78 0.07
N ARG A 32 3.84 3.30 -0.09
CA ARG A 32 4.45 2.31 0.82
C ARG A 32 4.56 2.82 2.25
N ARG A 33 4.99 4.08 2.44
CA ARG A 33 5.04 4.72 3.77
C ARG A 33 3.66 4.85 4.40
N GLN A 34 2.65 5.26 3.62
CA GLN A 34 1.27 5.34 4.11
C GLN A 34 0.74 3.97 4.52
N ALA A 35 0.97 2.93 3.71
CA ALA A 35 0.59 1.56 4.04
C ALA A 35 1.23 1.09 5.36
N ALA A 36 2.53 1.34 5.55
CA ALA A 36 3.22 1.04 6.79
C ALA A 36 2.64 1.82 7.99
N GLY A 37 2.29 3.09 7.81
CA GLY A 37 1.63 3.91 8.83
C GLY A 37 0.25 3.38 9.24
N HIS A 38 -0.55 2.90 8.28
CA HIS A 38 -1.84 2.27 8.57
C HIS A 38 -1.69 0.97 9.36
N VAL A 39 -0.72 0.12 9.01
CA VAL A 39 -0.43 -1.10 9.78
C VAL A 39 0.04 -0.77 11.19
N ALA A 40 0.93 0.21 11.36
CA ALA A 40 1.35 0.66 12.67
C ALA A 40 0.16 1.15 13.52
N SER A 41 -0.74 1.93 12.91
CA SER A 41 -1.95 2.43 13.57
C SER A 41 -2.89 1.29 14.00
N ALA A 42 -3.09 0.30 13.12
CA ALA A 42 -3.90 -0.88 13.43
C ALA A 42 -3.32 -1.70 14.59
N LYS A 43 -1.99 -1.92 14.61
CA LYS A 43 -1.32 -2.61 15.71
C LYS A 43 -1.44 -1.85 17.03
N ASN A 44 -1.28 -0.51 16.99
CA ASN A 44 -1.43 0.34 18.16
C ASN A 44 -2.86 0.29 18.73
N ALA A 45 -3.89 0.25 17.86
CA ALA A 45 -5.27 0.11 18.30
C ALA A 45 -5.53 -1.22 19.06
N LEU A 46 -4.74 -2.27 18.77
CA LEU A 46 -4.82 -3.55 19.46
C LEU A 46 -3.99 -3.61 20.75
N ALA A 47 -3.19 -2.58 21.06
CA ALA A 47 -2.30 -2.58 22.22
C ALA A 47 -3.05 -2.63 23.55
N VAL A 48 -4.26 -2.08 23.61
CA VAL A 48 -5.11 -2.05 24.82
C VAL A 48 -5.60 -3.44 25.26
N PHE A 49 -5.63 -4.42 24.36
CA PHE A 49 -6.05 -5.78 24.69
C PHE A 49 -4.91 -6.61 25.27
N GLY A 50 -5.22 -7.46 26.24
CA GLY A 50 -4.28 -8.49 26.71
C GLY A 50 -3.87 -9.47 25.60
N SER A 51 -2.86 -10.29 25.88
CA SER A 51 -2.46 -11.36 24.95
C SER A 51 -3.58 -12.38 24.80
N CYS A 52 -4.12 -12.52 23.59
CA CYS A 52 -5.10 -13.55 23.24
C CYS A 52 -4.92 -13.96 21.77
N GLU A 53 -5.47 -15.11 21.42
CA GLU A 53 -5.37 -15.67 20.07
C GLU A 53 -5.95 -14.71 19.01
N SER A 54 -7.12 -14.13 19.27
CA SER A 54 -7.76 -13.18 18.35
C SER A 54 -6.90 -11.94 18.09
N LYS A 55 -6.25 -11.38 19.13
CA LYS A 55 -5.31 -10.26 18.98
C LYS A 55 -4.14 -10.68 18.08
N ASN A 56 -3.58 -11.86 18.30
CA ASN A 56 -2.45 -12.35 17.50
C ASN A 56 -2.83 -12.53 16.02
N ILE A 57 -4.00 -13.10 15.73
CA ILE A 57 -4.51 -13.24 14.36
C ILE A 57 -4.63 -11.86 13.69
N LEU A 58 -5.23 -10.87 14.38
CA LEU A 58 -5.38 -9.53 13.83
C LEU A 58 -4.03 -8.83 13.58
N LEU A 59 -3.05 -9.02 14.47
CA LEU A 59 -1.69 -8.52 14.26
C LEU A 59 -1.02 -9.16 13.04
N GLN A 60 -1.21 -10.48 12.84
CA GLN A 60 -0.68 -11.20 11.67
C GLN A 60 -1.33 -10.74 10.37
N VAL A 61 -2.66 -10.54 10.36
CA VAL A 61 -3.38 -10.02 9.19
C VAL A 61 -2.87 -8.62 8.82
N ALA A 62 -2.68 -7.75 9.81
CA ALA A 62 -2.13 -6.41 9.58
C ALA A 62 -0.72 -6.46 8.97
N GLU A 63 0.15 -7.34 9.48
CA GLU A 63 1.51 -7.51 8.93
C GLU A 63 1.51 -8.11 7.53
N PHE A 64 0.66 -9.11 7.29
CA PHE A 64 0.53 -9.76 5.99
C PHE A 64 0.09 -8.79 4.91
N ALA A 65 -0.84 -7.86 5.23
CA ALA A 65 -1.32 -6.86 4.30
C ALA A 65 -0.20 -5.95 3.75
N LEU A 66 0.88 -5.71 4.51
CA LEU A 66 2.02 -4.90 4.09
C LEU A 66 3.13 -5.71 3.41
N SER A 67 3.39 -6.93 3.89
CA SER A 67 4.52 -7.75 3.46
C SER A 67 4.22 -8.66 2.27
N ARG A 68 2.94 -8.83 1.89
CA ARG A 68 2.56 -9.64 0.73
C ARG A 68 3.23 -9.10 -0.53
N LYS A 69 3.99 -9.96 -1.21
CA LYS A 69 4.43 -9.70 -2.58
C LYS A 69 3.23 -9.85 -3.51
N SER A 70 2.89 -8.76 -4.22
CA SER A 70 1.90 -8.76 -5.30
C SER A 70 2.50 -9.20 -6.61
#